data_AF-A0A839T8T3-F1
#
_entry.id   AF-A0A839T8T3-F1
#
_cell.length_a   1.000
_cell.length_b   1.000
_cell.length_c   1.000
_cell.angle_alpha   90.00
_cell.angle_beta   90.00
_cell.angle_gamma   90.00
#
_symmetry.space_group_name_H-M   'P 1'
#
loop_
_entity.id
_entity.type
_entity.pdbx_description
1 polymer ?
#
loop_
_entity_poly.entity_id
_entity_poly.type
_entity_poly.pdbx_seq_one_letter_code
_entity_poly.pdbx_strand_id
1 'polypeptide(L)'
;MAALTDLKAQLIDRGEATELFAKPRGDGLDSVLGNLEQTVFGEPAYPTIESKAAHLLYFMVKNHPFTDGNKRSGAFLFVDFLHRNNRLLNDKGDMVINNTGLAALTLLVAESDPNQKETLIKLIMNMLSLES
;
A
#
# COMPACT_ATOMS: atom_id res chain seq x y z
N MET A 1 8.54 8.81 3.60
CA MET A 1 9.73 7.97 3.91
C MET A 1 10.05 7.89 5.40
N ALA A 2 10.06 8.98 6.17
CA ALA A 2 10.38 8.95 7.62
C ALA A 2 9.64 7.84 8.40
N ALA A 3 8.32 7.75 8.25
CA ALA A 3 7.51 6.72 8.92
C ALA A 3 7.93 5.27 8.58
N LEU A 4 8.37 5.00 7.35
CA LEU A 4 8.84 3.66 6.95
C LEU A 4 10.23 3.37 7.53
N THR A 5 11.10 4.38 7.64
CA THR A 5 12.38 4.28 8.33
C THR A 5 12.19 3.97 9.81
N ASP A 6 11.22 4.63 10.45
CA ASP A 6 10.88 4.39 11.87
C ASP A 6 10.36 2.95 12.07
N LEU A 7 9.49 2.47 11.17
CA LEU A 7 9.05 1.08 11.17
C LEU A 7 10.24 0.11 11.04
N LYS A 8 11.16 0.37 10.10
CA LYS A 8 12.36 -0.45 9.92
C LYS A 8 13.16 -0.52 11.22
N ALA A 9 13.43 0.62 11.86
CA ALA A 9 14.20 0.69 13.10
C ALA A 9 13.53 -0.12 14.23
N GLN A 10 12.22 0.03 14.40
CA GLN A 10 11.46 -0.71 15.42
C GLN A 10 11.47 -2.23 15.18
N LEU A 11 11.36 -2.67 13.93
CA LEU A 11 11.40 -4.10 13.61
C LEU A 11 12.79 -4.70 13.80
N ILE A 12 13.86 -3.95 13.51
CA ILE A 12 15.23 -4.40 13.76
C ILE A 12 15.50 -4.52 15.26
N ASP A 13 15.07 -3.53 16.06
CA ASP A 13 15.20 -3.55 17.52
C ASP A 13 14.51 -4.76 18.16
N ARG A 14 13.36 -5.15 17.60
CA ARG A 14 12.62 -6.36 18.02
C ARG A 14 13.17 -7.68 17.46
N GLY A 15 14.18 -7.65 16.59
CA GLY A 15 14.70 -8.84 15.91
C GLY A 15 13.77 -9.43 14.83
N GLU A 16 12.78 -8.66 14.37
CA GLU A 16 11.77 -9.07 13.37
C GLU A 16 12.14 -8.67 11.92
N ALA A 17 13.24 -7.93 11.77
CA ALA A 17 13.76 -7.48 10.49
C ALA A 17 15.29 -7.39 10.50
N THR A 18 15.88 -7.35 9.31
CA THR A 18 17.30 -7.10 9.09
C THR A 18 17.48 -5.75 8.37
N GLU A 19 18.73 -5.35 8.16
CA GLU A 19 19.05 -4.17 7.35
C GLU A 19 18.49 -4.19 5.92
N LEU A 20 18.14 -5.37 5.40
CA LEU A 20 17.55 -5.54 4.07
C LEU A 20 16.08 -5.13 4.02
N PHE A 21 15.39 -5.07 5.17
CA PHE A 21 14.00 -4.65 5.24
C PHE A 21 13.84 -3.22 4.74
N ALA A 22 12.87 -3.01 3.86
CA ALA A 22 12.56 -1.72 3.24
C ALA A 22 13.76 -1.04 2.54
N LYS A 23 14.81 -1.80 2.20
CA LYS A 23 15.95 -1.32 1.42
C LYS A 23 15.58 -1.23 -0.06
N PRO A 24 15.56 -0.05 -0.69
CA PRO A 24 15.24 0.09 -2.12
C PRO A 24 16.07 -0.83 -3.00
N ARG A 25 15.42 -1.46 -3.98
CA ARG A 25 16.05 -2.29 -5.00
C ARG A 25 16.10 -1.51 -6.30
N GLY A 26 17.28 -0.99 -6.63
CA GLY A 26 17.45 -0.10 -7.79
C GLY A 26 16.55 1.12 -7.68
N ASP A 27 15.87 1.45 -8.77
CA ASP A 27 14.89 2.52 -8.93
C ASP A 27 13.43 2.05 -8.67
N GLY A 28 13.24 0.87 -8.09
CA GLY A 28 11.92 0.26 -7.95
C GLY A 28 10.93 1.12 -7.15
N LEU A 29 11.37 1.75 -6.06
CA LEU A 29 10.51 2.63 -5.27
C LEU A 29 10.12 3.89 -6.05
N ASP A 30 11.10 4.52 -6.70
CA ASP A 30 10.87 5.74 -7.51
C ASP A 30 9.92 5.43 -8.67
N SER A 31 10.03 4.24 -9.27
CA SER A 31 9.10 3.75 -10.30
C SER A 31 7.67 3.59 -9.76
N VAL A 32 7.50 3.06 -8.55
CA VAL A 32 6.16 2.95 -7.93
C VAL A 32 5.56 4.34 -7.67
N LEU A 33 6.35 5.26 -7.11
CA LEU A 33 5.87 6.62 -6.83
C LEU A 33 5.56 7.40 -8.12
N GLY A 34 6.42 7.28 -9.14
CA GLY A 34 6.19 7.87 -10.45
C GLY A 34 4.91 7.34 -11.12
N ASN A 35 4.66 6.03 -11.01
CA ASN A 35 3.42 5.44 -11.51
C ASN A 35 2.18 5.95 -10.74
N LEU A 36 2.28 6.22 -9.44
CA LEU A 36 1.15 6.72 -8.66
C LEU A 36 0.78 8.18 -8.98
N GLU A 37 1.76 8.98 -9.40
CA GLU A 37 1.59 10.39 -9.76
C GLU A 37 1.45 10.61 -11.28
N GLN A 38 1.37 9.54 -12.07
CA GLN A 38 1.23 9.63 -13.52
C GLN A 38 -0.11 10.26 -13.94
N THR A 39 -0.12 10.93 -15.08
CA THR A 39 -1.33 11.51 -15.70
C THR A 39 -1.66 10.83 -17.03
N VAL A 40 -2.96 10.71 -17.31
CA VAL A 40 -3.50 10.11 -18.54
C VAL A 40 -4.52 11.10 -19.12
N PHE A 41 -4.30 11.52 -20.36
CA PHE A 41 -5.11 12.56 -21.02
C PHE A 41 -5.24 13.87 -20.23
N GLY A 42 -4.20 14.25 -19.48
CA GLY A 42 -4.16 15.48 -18.68
C GLY A 42 -4.72 15.34 -17.27
N GLU A 43 -5.33 14.21 -16.93
CA GLU A 43 -5.91 13.94 -15.61
C GLU A 43 -5.07 12.94 -14.81
N PRO A 44 -5.08 12.97 -13.46
CA PRO A 44 -4.42 11.95 -12.65
C PRO A 44 -4.93 10.55 -13.02
N ALA A 45 -4.03 9.60 -13.22
CA ALA A 45 -4.41 8.21 -13.53
C ALA A 45 -5.24 7.57 -12.40
N TYR A 46 -5.03 8.03 -11.16
CA TYR A 46 -5.73 7.60 -9.96
C TYR A 46 -6.35 8.82 -9.29
N PRO A 47 -7.59 9.19 -9.66
CA PRO A 47 -8.18 10.47 -9.26
C PRO A 47 -8.72 10.49 -7.82
N THR A 48 -8.98 9.32 -7.21
CA THR A 48 -9.52 9.22 -5.84
C THR A 48 -8.48 8.72 -4.85
N ILE A 49 -8.68 9.02 -3.56
CA ILE A 49 -7.83 8.53 -2.46
C ILE A 49 -7.86 6.99 -2.45
N GLU A 50 -9.03 6.38 -2.61
CA GLU A 50 -9.21 4.93 -2.64
C GLU A 50 -8.47 4.31 -3.83
N SER A 51 -8.56 4.92 -5.01
CA SER A 51 -7.85 4.45 -6.21
C SER A 51 -6.33 4.53 -6.02
N LYS A 52 -5.82 5.65 -5.48
CA LYS A 52 -4.39 5.81 -5.18
C LYS A 52 -3.92 4.81 -4.13
N ALA A 53 -4.69 4.63 -3.05
CA ALA A 53 -4.36 3.68 -1.99
C ALA A 53 -4.34 2.23 -2.51
N ALA A 54 -5.34 1.82 -3.30
CA ALA A 54 -5.41 0.49 -3.89
C ALA A 54 -4.20 0.20 -4.79
N HIS A 55 -3.84 1.16 -5.65
CA HIS A 55 -2.67 1.02 -6.52
C HIS A 55 -1.35 1.05 -5.75
N LEU A 56 -1.25 1.86 -4.68
CA LEU A 56 -0.08 1.89 -3.82
C LEU A 56 0.16 0.51 -3.19
N LEU A 57 -0.87 -0.10 -2.58
CA LEU A 57 -0.75 -1.44 -2.02
C LEU A 57 -0.38 -2.46 -3.09
N TYR A 58 -1.07 -2.43 -4.25
CA TYR A 58 -0.81 -3.34 -5.35
C TYR A 58 0.63 -3.26 -5.85
N PHE A 59 1.12 -2.07 -6.17
CA PHE A 59 2.47 -1.88 -6.71
C PHE A 59 3.57 -2.17 -5.71
N MET A 60 3.42 -1.75 -4.45
CA MET A 60 4.41 -2.06 -3.41
C MET A 60 4.54 -3.57 -3.19
N VAL A 61 3.45 -4.32 -3.32
CA VAL A 61 3.47 -5.78 -3.15
C VAL A 61 3.97 -6.49 -4.42
N LYS A 62 3.45 -6.16 -5.60
CA LYS A 62 3.73 -6.86 -6.86
C LYS A 62 5.04 -6.48 -7.53
N ASN A 63 5.43 -5.21 -7.47
CA ASN A 63 6.62 -4.74 -8.17
C ASN A 63 7.91 -4.99 -7.36
N HIS A 64 7.77 -5.45 -6.11
CA HIS A 64 8.87 -5.74 -5.20
C HIS A 64 9.96 -4.65 -5.17
N PRO A 65 9.59 -3.37 -4.91
CA PRO A 65 10.54 -2.23 -4.95
C PRO A 65 11.62 -2.28 -3.87
N PHE A 66 11.45 -3.12 -2.84
CA PHE A 66 12.44 -3.35 -1.79
C PHE A 66 13.09 -4.72 -1.89
N THR A 67 14.31 -4.82 -1.36
CA THR A 67 15.05 -6.07 -1.25
C THR A 67 14.31 -7.08 -0.36
N ASP A 68 13.78 -6.62 0.77
CA ASP A 68 12.91 -7.40 1.65
C ASP A 68 11.81 -6.50 2.25
N GLY A 69 10.72 -7.12 2.72
CA GLY A 69 9.67 -6.43 3.44
C GLY A 69 8.54 -5.86 2.57
N ASN A 70 8.54 -6.08 1.25
CA ASN A 70 7.55 -5.52 0.30
C ASN A 70 6.09 -5.58 0.78
N LYS A 71 5.65 -6.73 1.29
CA LYS A 71 4.30 -6.91 1.84
C LYS A 71 4.04 -6.02 3.07
N ARG A 72 4.95 -6.07 4.06
CA ARG A 72 4.85 -5.29 5.30
C ARG A 72 4.93 -3.79 5.03
N SER A 73 5.89 -3.37 4.20
CA SER A 73 6.05 -1.97 3.79
C SER A 73 4.84 -1.48 2.98
N GLY A 74 4.31 -2.30 2.06
CA GLY A 74 3.11 -1.97 1.30
C GLY A 74 1.87 -1.77 2.18
N ALA A 75 1.62 -2.70 3.11
CA ALA A 75 0.53 -2.59 4.08
C ALA A 75 0.69 -1.36 4.99
N PHE A 76 1.91 -1.10 5.46
CA PHE A 76 2.19 0.08 6.28
C PHE A 76 1.96 1.39 5.52
N LEU A 77 2.53 1.52 4.32
CA LEU A 77 2.37 2.72 3.49
C LEU A 77 0.91 2.94 3.09
N PHE A 78 0.15 1.87 2.87
CA PHE A 78 -1.29 1.94 2.63
C PHE A 78 -2.04 2.56 3.82
N VAL A 79 -1.79 2.10 5.04
CA VAL A 79 -2.42 2.65 6.25
C VAL A 79 -1.98 4.09 6.51
N ASP A 80 -0.69 4.38 6.39
CA ASP A 80 -0.14 5.74 6.54
C ASP A 80 -0.72 6.71 5.50
N PHE A 81 -0.89 6.26 4.25
CA PHE A 81 -1.54 7.05 3.20
C PHE A 81 -3.00 7.34 3.53
N LEU A 82 -3.78 6.33 3.94
CA LEU A 82 -5.18 6.55 4.35
C LEU A 82 -5.28 7.48 5.55
N HIS A 83 -4.40 7.34 6.53
CA HIS A 83 -4.38 8.20 7.71
C HIS A 83 -4.12 9.66 7.34
N ARG A 84 -3.08 9.94 6.53
CA ARG A 84 -2.73 11.29 6.07
C ARG A 84 -3.81 11.95 5.23
N ASN A 85 -4.64 11.15 4.56
CA ASN A 85 -5.73 11.62 3.73
C ASN A 85 -7.09 11.59 4.47
N ASN A 86 -7.10 11.49 5.80
CA ASN A 86 -8.32 11.42 6.63
C ASN A 86 -9.31 10.34 6.19
N ARG A 87 -8.79 9.21 5.71
CA ARG A 87 -9.58 8.12 5.12
C ARG A 87 -9.45 6.79 5.85
N LEU A 88 -8.58 6.70 6.84
CA LEU A 88 -8.39 5.50 7.65
C LEU A 88 -9.61 5.19 8.54
N LEU A 89 -10.35 6.22 8.95
CA LEU A 89 -11.54 6.10 9.78
C LEU A 89 -12.79 6.42 8.97
N ASN A 90 -13.91 5.78 9.30
CA ASN A 90 -15.23 6.15 8.80
C ASN A 90 -15.83 7.29 9.65
N ASP A 91 -17.04 7.74 9.30
CA ASP A 91 -17.75 8.81 10.00
C ASP A 91 -18.08 8.49 11.47
N LYS A 92 -18.05 7.21 11.84
CA LYS A 92 -18.26 6.73 13.22
C LYS A 92 -16.96 6.67 14.03
N GLY A 93 -15.82 6.95 13.40
CA GLY A 93 -14.49 6.84 14.00
C GLY A 93 -13.90 5.43 14.01
N ASP A 94 -14.56 4.46 13.35
CA ASP A 94 -14.04 3.09 13.24
C ASP A 94 -13.06 2.96 12.07
N MET A 95 -12.07 2.08 12.20
CA MET A 95 -11.17 1.77 11.09
C MET A 95 -11.93 1.20 9.90
N VAL A 96 -11.71 1.78 8.71
CA VAL A 96 -12.32 1.30 7.45
C VAL A 96 -11.82 -0.08 7.06
N ILE A 97 -10.64 -0.45 7.55
CA ILE A 97 -10.05 -1.77 7.38
C ILE A 97 -9.31 -2.16 8.65
N ASN A 98 -9.64 -3.33 9.21
CA ASN A 98 -8.97 -3.86 10.39
C ASN A 98 -7.67 -4.61 10.02
N ASN A 99 -6.83 -4.89 11.02
CA ASN A 99 -5.53 -5.54 10.83
C ASN A 99 -5.62 -6.89 10.11
N THR A 100 -6.63 -7.71 10.46
CA THR A 100 -6.84 -9.02 9.85
C THR A 100 -7.21 -8.90 8.38
N GLY A 101 -8.13 -7.99 8.05
CA GLY A 101 -8.55 -7.69 6.68
C GLY A 101 -7.40 -7.15 5.84
N LEU A 102 -6.59 -6.24 6.39
CA LEU A 102 -5.41 -5.71 5.72
C LEU A 102 -4.36 -6.81 5.44
N ALA A 103 -4.11 -7.68 6.43
CA ALA A 103 -3.19 -8.80 6.25
C ALA A 103 -3.68 -9.75 5.15
N ALA A 104 -4.97 -10.11 5.17
CA ALA A 104 -5.59 -10.96 4.16
C ALA A 104 -5.53 -10.34 2.76
N LEU A 105 -5.86 -9.04 2.61
CA LEU A 105 -5.77 -8.34 1.32
C LEU A 105 -4.34 -8.27 0.82
N THR A 106 -3.38 -7.98 1.69
CA THR A 106 -1.96 -7.90 1.33
C THR A 106 -1.45 -9.25 0.81
N LEU A 107 -1.83 -10.35 1.46
CA LEU A 107 -1.51 -11.70 1.00
C LEU A 107 -2.23 -12.04 -0.31
N LEU A 108 -3.51 -11.71 -0.43
CA LEU A 108 -4.27 -11.94 -1.65
C LEU A 108 -3.63 -11.23 -2.86
N VAL A 109 -3.19 -9.97 -2.70
CA VAL A 109 -2.44 -9.24 -3.73
C VAL A 109 -1.10 -9.93 -4.04
N ALA A 110 -0.39 -10.41 -3.03
CA ALA A 110 0.89 -11.09 -3.24
C ALA A 110 0.72 -12.35 -4.09
N GLU A 111 -0.26 -13.18 -3.74
CA GLU A 111 -0.50 -14.50 -4.36
C GLU A 111 -1.27 -14.45 -5.68
N SER A 112 -1.88 -13.32 -6.05
CA SER A 112 -2.75 -13.25 -7.23
C SER A 112 -2.01 -13.43 -8.56
N ASP A 113 -2.75 -13.79 -9.60
CA ASP A 113 -2.24 -13.68 -10.97
C ASP A 113 -2.19 -12.19 -11.42
N PRO A 114 -1.18 -11.74 -12.19
CA PRO A 114 -1.13 -10.37 -12.71
C PRO A 114 -2.37 -9.96 -13.53
N ASN A 115 -3.04 -10.89 -14.21
CA ASN A 115 -4.26 -10.63 -14.96
C ASN A 115 -5.45 -10.28 -14.06
N GLN A 116 -5.36 -10.56 -12.76
CA GLN A 116 -6.39 -10.22 -11.77
C GLN A 116 -6.23 -8.82 -11.18
N LYS A 117 -5.25 -8.03 -11.65
CA LYS A 117 -4.98 -6.67 -11.16
C LYS A 117 -6.25 -5.84 -10.99
N GLU A 118 -7.02 -5.68 -12.06
CA GLU A 118 -8.20 -4.80 -12.05
C GLU A 118 -9.27 -5.28 -11.06
N THR A 119 -9.45 -6.60 -10.93
CA THR A 119 -10.36 -7.19 -9.95
C THR A 119 -9.92 -6.89 -8.52
N LEU A 120 -8.62 -7.01 -8.23
CA LEU A 120 -8.07 -6.71 -6.91
C LEU A 120 -8.14 -5.24 -6.56
N ILE A 121 -7.84 -4.35 -7.52
CA ILE A 121 -7.97 -2.90 -7.32
C ILE A 121 -9.41 -2.57 -6.95
N LYS A 122 -10.40 -3.09 -7.70
CA LYS A 122 -11.82 -2.89 -7.39
C LYS A 122 -12.21 -3.45 -6.02
N LEU A 123 -11.71 -4.63 -5.65
CA LEU A 123 -11.93 -5.20 -4.32
C LEU A 123 -11.40 -4.28 -3.22
N ILE A 124 -10.16 -3.80 -3.34
CA ILE A 124 -9.56 -2.91 -2.34
C ILE A 124 -10.33 -1.59 -2.27
N MET A 125 -10.71 -1.00 -3.40
CA MET A 125 -11.54 0.21 -3.41
C MET A 125 -12.90 0.00 -2.77
N ASN A 126 -13.57 -1.12 -3.02
CA ASN A 126 -14.85 -1.46 -2.40
C ASN A 126 -14.71 -1.62 -0.88
N MET A 127 -13.64 -2.28 -0.42
CA MET A 127 -13.36 -2.43 1.01
C MET A 127 -13.10 -1.08 1.70
N LEU A 128 -12.57 -0.10 0.95
CA LEU A 128 -12.40 1.25 1.46
C LEU A 128 -13.72 2.02 1.41
N SER A 129 -14.56 1.84 0.39
CA SER A 129 -15.79 2.59 0.19
C SER A 129 -16.65 2.57 1.46
N LEU A 130 -17.06 3.77 1.89
CA LEU A 130 -18.08 3.89 2.91
C LEU A 130 -19.38 3.52 2.20
N GLU A 131 -19.92 2.33 2.43
CA GLU A 131 -21.28 2.05 1.99
C GLU A 131 -22.18 3.14 2.59
N SER A 132 -22.87 3.86 1.70
CA SER A 132 -23.82 4.93 2.00
C SER A 132 -25.01 4.45 2.81
#